data_AF-A0A3M1BH06-F1
#
_entry.id   AF-A0A3M1BH06-F1
#
_cell.length_a   1.000
_cell.length_b   1.000
_cell.length_c   1.000
_cell.angle_alpha   90.00
_cell.angle_beta   90.00
_cell.angle_gamma   90.00
#
_symmetry.space_group_name_H-M   'P 1'
#
loop_
_entity.id
_entity.type
_entity.pdbx_description
1 polymer ?
#
loop_
_entity_poly.entity_id
_entity_poly.type
_entity_poly.pdbx_seq_one_letter_code
_entity_poly.pdbx_strand_id
1 'polypeptide(L)' 'SIPKEERLKNGLTDSLIRLSVGVEDVDDLIEDLEKALTFL' A
#
# COMPACT_ATOMS: atom_id res chain seq x y z
N SER A 1 -18.05 4.15 -10.69
CA SER A 1 -16.84 3.40 -10.27
C SER A 1 -16.28 2.65 -11.46
N ILE A 2 -14.95 2.55 -11.59
CA ILE A 2 -14.27 1.85 -12.69
C ILE A 2 -14.62 0.34 -12.63
N PRO A 3 -15.10 -0.30 -13.71
CA PRO A 3 -15.39 -1.73 -13.77
C PRO A 3 -14.20 -2.61 -13.34
N LYS A 4 -14.48 -3.78 -12.74
CA LYS A 4 -13.43 -4.71 -12.27
C LYS A 4 -12.44 -5.08 -13.37
N GLU A 5 -12.93 -5.36 -14.58
CA GLU A 5 -12.09 -5.74 -15.71
C GLU A 5 -11.13 -4.59 -16.12
N GLU A 6 -11.63 -3.35 -16.12
CA GLU A 6 -10.83 -2.18 -16.42
C GLU A 6 -9.80 -1.88 -15.31
N ARG A 7 -10.16 -2.10 -14.04
CA ARG A 7 -9.21 -2.03 -12.91
C ARG A 7 -8.05 -3.03 -13.08
N LEU A 8 -8.37 -4.29 -13.34
CA LEU A 8 -7.37 -5.36 -13.49
C LEU A 8 -6.45 -5.14 -14.69
N LYS A 9 -6.98 -4.67 -15.84
CA LYS A 9 -6.17 -4.31 -17.02
C LYS A 9 -5.12 -3.24 -16.72
N ASN A 10 -5.41 -2.34 -15.77
CA ASN A 10 -4.51 -1.28 -15.32
C ASN A 10 -3.65 -1.68 -14.11
N GLY A 11 -3.60 -2.97 -13.74
CA GLY A 11 -2.80 -3.46 -12.61
C GLY A 11 -3.37 -3.15 -11.23
N LEU A 12 -4.62 -2.67 -11.13
CA LEU A 12 -5.30 -2.43 -9.86
C LEU A 12 -5.89 -3.75 -9.33
N THR A 13 -5.03 -4.56 -8.70
CA THR A 13 -5.44 -5.79 -8.03
C THR A 13 -6.13 -5.50 -6.71
N ASP A 14 -6.92 -6.45 -6.21
CA ASP A 14 -7.61 -6.30 -4.93
C ASP A 14 -6.64 -6.25 -3.72
N SER A 15 -5.39 -6.66 -3.91
CA SER A 15 -4.30 -6.60 -2.92
C SER A 15 -3.43 -5.34 -3.02
N LEU A 16 -3.66 -4.46 -4.01
CA LEU A 16 -2.82 -3.28 -4.21
C LEU A 16 -3.08 -2.24 -3.11
N ILE A 17 -2.04 -1.95 -2.33
CA ILE A 17 -2.03 -0.86 -1.35
C ILE A 17 -1.18 0.28 -1.91
N ARG A 18 -1.71 1.51 -1.91
CA ARG A 18 -0.97 2.71 -2.28
C ARG A 18 -0.70 3.55 -1.03
N LEU A 19 0.56 3.63 -0.64
CA LEU A 19 1.00 4.48 0.47
C LEU A 19 1.40 5.87 -0.06
N SER A 20 0.96 6.93 0.62
CA SER A 20 1.49 8.28 0.42
C SER A 20 2.52 8.52 1.50
N VAL A 21 3.79 8.61 1.14
CA VAL A 21 4.90 8.83 2.08
C VAL A 21 5.15 10.33 2.20
N GLY A 22 5.24 10.85 3.42
CA GLY A 22 5.55 12.25 3.70
C GLY A 22 7.05 12.50 3.87
N VAL A 23 7.39 13.42 4.77
CA VAL A 23 8.78 13.84 5.08
C VAL A 23 9.18 13.48 6.52
N GLU A 24 8.53 12.47 7.08
CA GLU A 24 8.84 11.89 8.39
C GLU A 24 10.24 11.26 8.43
N ASP A 25 10.71 10.92 9.64
CA ASP A 25 11.95 10.18 9.82
C ASP A 25 11.86 8.80 9.16
N VAL A 26 12.94 8.37 8.53
CA VAL A 26 12.99 7.10 7.80
C VAL A 26 12.87 5.90 8.75
N ASP A 27 13.44 5.99 9.95
CA ASP A 27 13.45 4.88 10.90
C ASP A 27 12.04 4.68 11.51
N ASP A 28 11.32 5.78 11.77
CA ASP A 28 9.92 5.74 12.22
C ASP A 28 9.01 5.09 11.17
N LEU A 29 9.16 5.47 9.89
CA LEU A 29 8.40 4.90 8.79
C LEU A 29 8.64 3.39 8.62
N ILE A 30 9.89 2.95 8.77
CA ILE A 30 10.25 1.53 8.70
C ILE A 30 9.62 0.78 9.86
N GLU A 31 9.77 1.28 11.10
CA GLU A 31 9.22 0.62 12.29
C GLU A 31 7.69 0.48 12.21
N ASP A 32 6.99 1.51 11.72
CA ASP A 32 5.53 1.46 11.56
C ASP A 32 5.10 0.42 10.51
N LEU A 33 5.80 0.34 9.38
CA LEU A 33 5.52 -0.66 8.35
C LEU A 33 5.84 -2.07 8.82
N GLU A 34 6.94 -2.27 9.54
CA GLU A 34 7.31 -3.55 10.15
C GLU A 34 6.25 -4.01 11.15
N LYS A 35 5.81 -3.13 12.06
CA LYS A 35 4.72 -3.43 13.00
C LYS A 35 3.45 -3.80 12.26
N ALA A 36 3.06 -3.05 11.24
CA ALA A 36 1.82 -3.27 10.50
C ALA A 36 1.80 -4.59 9.71
N LEU A 37 2.95 -5.02 9.19
CA LEU A 37 3.05 -6.18 8.29
C LEU A 37 3.48 -7.48 8.98
N THR A 38 4.07 -7.42 10.18
CA THR A 38 4.62 -8.62 10.87
C THR A 38 3.57 -9.42 11.66
N PHE A 39 2.35 -8.91 11.89
CA PHE A 39 1.29 -9.64 12.62
C PHE A 39 0.58 -10.76 11.82
N LEU A 40 1.25 -11.38 10.84
CA LEU A 40 0.75 -12.53 10.06
C LEU A 40 1.61 -13.78 10.32
#